data_AF-A0A1G6QCU6-F1
#
_entry.id   AF-A0A1G6QCU6-F1
#
_cell.length_a   1.000
_cell.length_b   1.000
_cell.length_c   1.000
_cell.angle_alpha   90.00
_cell.angle_beta   90.00
_cell.angle_gamma   90.00
#
_symmetry.space_group_name_H-M   'P 1'
#
loop_
_entity.id
_entity.type
_entity.pdbx_description
1 polymer ?
#
loop_
_entity_poly.entity_id
_entity_poly.type
_entity_poly.pdbx_seq_one_letter_code
_entity_poly.pdbx_strand_id
1 'polypeptide(L)'
;MKPEFTGIPLIKNDSEKQYELTIEGYTAVIRFNETPHHITLVHTEVPAELEGKGAGTAIVEKTLESIEQSGKTLVPLCPFVFAYIKRHPDWKRIVDPGFKGFNQA
;
A
#
# COMPACT_ATOMS: atom_id res chain seq x y z
N MET A 1 -6.57 -10.55 2.10
CA MET A 1 -5.59 -10.70 3.22
C MET A 1 -5.85 -11.94 4.09
N LYS A 2 -4.82 -12.49 4.76
CA LYS A 2 -4.99 -13.58 5.76
C LYS A 2 -5.63 -13.04 7.05
N PRO A 3 -6.49 -13.81 7.75
CA PRO A 3 -7.21 -13.34 8.95
C PRO A 3 -6.29 -12.91 10.09
N GLU A 4 -5.09 -13.48 10.17
CA GLU A 4 -4.06 -13.14 11.17
C GLU A 4 -3.60 -11.67 11.10
N PHE A 5 -3.71 -11.02 9.93
CA PHE A 5 -3.32 -9.62 9.76
C PHE A 5 -4.48 -8.64 9.90
N THR A 6 -5.73 -9.11 9.85
CA THR A 6 -6.92 -8.24 9.83
C THR A 6 -6.99 -7.37 11.08
N GLY A 7 -6.73 -7.94 12.26
CA GLY A 7 -6.79 -7.23 13.54
C GLY A 7 -5.61 -6.29 13.84
N ILE A 8 -4.60 -6.24 12.96
CA ILE A 8 -3.43 -5.40 13.17
C ILE A 8 -3.71 -4.00 12.61
N PRO A 9 -3.58 -2.93 13.41
CA PRO A 9 -3.85 -1.58 12.96
C PRO A 9 -2.76 -1.10 11.99
N LEU A 10 -3.20 -0.43 10.92
CA LEU A 10 -2.30 0.35 10.06
C LEU A 10 -2.14 1.74 10.66
N ILE A 11 -0.91 2.18 10.85
CA ILE A 11 -0.60 3.53 11.34
C ILE A 11 -0.15 4.37 10.15
N LYS A 12 -0.76 5.55 9.97
CA LYS A 12 -0.27 6.57 9.03
C LYS A 12 0.64 7.53 9.79
N ASN A 13 1.93 7.45 9.53
CA ASN A 13 2.93 8.34 10.10
C ASN A 13 3.20 9.50 9.12
N ASP A 14 2.48 10.60 9.31
CA ASP A 14 2.57 11.78 8.43
C ASP A 14 3.87 12.57 8.57
N SER A 15 4.57 12.43 9.70
CA SER A 15 5.90 13.05 9.93
C SER A 15 6.98 12.37 9.09
N GLU A 16 7.00 11.04 9.11
CA GLU A 16 7.97 10.22 8.35
C GLU A 16 7.48 9.87 6.93
N LYS A 17 6.28 10.31 6.56
CA LYS A 17 5.67 10.05 5.24
C LYS A 17 5.58 8.56 4.92
N GLN A 18 5.13 7.77 5.87
CA GLN A 18 4.99 6.32 5.72
C GLN A 18 3.76 5.74 6.40
N TYR A 19 3.22 4.67 5.81
CA TYR A 19 2.31 3.77 6.49
C TYR A 19 3.11 2.66 7.17
N GLU A 20 2.70 2.28 8.37
CA GLU A 20 3.41 1.32 9.22
C GLU A 20 2.44 0.21 9.63
N LEU A 21 2.91 -1.02 9.53
CA LEU A 21 2.21 -2.20 10.02
C LEU A 21 3.18 -3.05 10.85
N THR A 22 2.97 -3.09 12.16
CA THR A 22 3.81 -3.87 13.08
C THR A 22 3.22 -5.26 13.31
N ILE A 23 3.99 -6.28 12.97
CA ILE A 23 3.62 -7.70 13.05
C ILE A 23 4.72 -8.41 13.84
N GLU A 24 4.36 -9.08 14.94
CA GLU A 24 5.31 -9.84 15.77
C GLU A 24 6.54 -9.02 16.22
N GLY A 25 6.40 -7.70 16.40
CA GLY A 25 7.50 -6.79 16.77
C GLY A 25 8.33 -6.25 15.59
N TYR A 26 8.04 -6.66 14.37
CA TYR A 26 8.69 -6.19 13.15
C TYR A 26 7.77 -5.25 12.38
N THR A 27 8.29 -4.12 11.89
CA THR A 27 7.48 -3.10 11.21
C THR A 27 7.73 -3.14 9.71
N ALA A 28 6.70 -3.49 8.95
CA ALA A 28 6.66 -3.23 7.52
C ALA A 28 6.23 -1.79 7.27
N VAL A 29 6.77 -1.17 6.21
CA VAL A 29 6.47 0.23 5.87
C VAL A 29 6.16 0.43 4.38
N ILE A 30 5.28 1.38 4.08
CA ILE A 30 5.08 1.92 2.74
C ILE A 30 5.27 3.43 2.77
N ARG A 31 6.32 3.92 2.12
CA ARG A 31 6.58 5.36 1.99
C ARG A 31 5.66 5.97 0.94
N PHE A 32 5.14 7.15 1.24
CA PHE A 32 4.20 7.85 0.39
C PHE A 32 4.55 9.34 0.21
N ASN A 33 4.07 9.93 -0.89
CA ASN A 33 3.91 11.38 -1.00
C ASN A 33 2.41 11.68 -1.05
N GLU A 34 1.99 12.76 -0.41
CA GLU A 34 0.56 13.10 -0.32
C GLU A 34 0.33 14.53 -0.81
N THR A 35 -0.70 14.67 -1.63
CA THR A 35 -1.30 15.95 -2.00
C THR A 35 -2.75 15.99 -1.48
N PRO A 36 -3.46 17.13 -1.63
CA PRO A 36 -4.88 17.19 -1.29
C PRO A 36 -5.74 16.18 -2.05
N HIS A 37 -5.34 15.78 -3.27
CA HIS A 37 -6.16 14.97 -4.17
C HIS A 37 -5.69 13.53 -4.33
N HIS A 38 -4.38 13.27 -4.22
CA HIS A 38 -3.82 11.95 -4.45
C HIS A 38 -2.70 11.58 -3.48
N ILE A 39 -2.53 10.27 -3.29
CA ILE A 39 -1.45 9.64 -2.55
C ILE A 39 -0.60 8.83 -3.53
N THR A 40 0.70 9.08 -3.52
CA THR A 40 1.68 8.38 -4.34
C THR A 40 2.46 7.42 -3.48
N LEU A 41 2.32 6.11 -3.72
CA LEU A 41 3.11 5.09 -3.01
C LEU A 41 4.41 4.84 -3.75
N VAL A 42 5.55 5.15 -3.13
CA VAL A 42 6.86 5.18 -3.80
C VAL A 42 7.75 4.00 -3.45
N HIS A 43 7.64 3.46 -2.23
CA HIS A 43 8.50 2.38 -1.79
C HIS A 43 7.80 1.53 -0.73
N THR A 44 8.04 0.22 -0.76
CA THR A 44 7.56 -0.74 0.23
C THR A 44 8.77 -1.48 0.78
N GLU A 45 8.90 -1.52 2.10
CA GLU A 45 9.98 -2.20 2.80
C GLU A 45 9.36 -3.15 3.82
N VAL A 46 9.76 -4.42 3.75
CA VAL A 46 9.27 -5.49 4.62
C VAL A 46 10.49 -6.15 5.23
N PRO A 47 10.59 -6.22 6.58
CA PRO A 47 11.66 -6.94 7.25
C PRO A 47 11.76 -8.41 6.78
N ALA A 48 12.98 -8.94 6.70
CA ALA A 48 13.25 -10.30 6.25
C ALA A 48 12.51 -11.36 7.11
N GLU A 49 12.35 -11.07 8.39
CA GLU A 49 11.63 -11.89 9.38
C GLU A 49 10.13 -12.05 9.07
N LEU A 50 9.58 -11.16 8.23
CA LEU A 50 8.21 -11.16 7.76
C LEU A 50 8.06 -11.66 6.31
N GLU A 51 9.16 -11.91 5.60
CA GLU A 51 9.12 -12.46 4.25
C GLU A 51 8.49 -13.85 4.22
N GLY A 52 7.77 -14.17 3.14
CA GLY A 52 7.04 -15.44 3.00
C GLY A 52 5.82 -15.60 3.91
N LYS A 53 5.63 -14.76 4.93
CA LYS A 53 4.46 -14.83 5.85
C LYS A 53 3.21 -14.16 5.29
N GLY A 54 3.35 -13.30 4.28
CA GLY A 54 2.25 -12.54 3.67
C GLY A 54 2.12 -11.10 4.20
N ALA A 55 3.07 -10.64 5.03
CA ALA A 55 3.09 -9.29 5.57
C ALA A 55 3.11 -8.20 4.50
N GLY A 56 3.89 -8.38 3.42
CA GLY A 56 3.94 -7.44 2.30
C GLY A 56 2.58 -7.26 1.62
N THR A 57 1.83 -8.35 1.43
CA THR A 57 0.45 -8.27 0.92
C THR A 57 -0.48 -7.58 1.91
N ALA A 58 -0.36 -7.88 3.21
CA ALA A 58 -1.21 -7.31 4.24
C ALA A 58 -1.04 -5.78 4.35
N ILE A 59 0.20 -5.27 4.35
CA ILE A 59 0.44 -3.83 4.40
C ILE A 59 -0.07 -3.13 3.14
N VAL A 60 0.14 -3.71 1.96
CA VAL A 60 -0.39 -3.13 0.71
C VAL A 60 -1.91 -3.08 0.75
N GLU A 61 -2.60 -4.19 1.04
CA GLU A 61 -4.07 -4.23 1.06
C GLU A 61 -4.64 -3.18 2.03
N LYS A 62 -4.13 -3.13 3.26
CA LYS A 62 -4.55 -2.14 4.27
C LYS A 62 -4.27 -0.70 3.85
N THR A 63 -3.12 -0.43 3.22
CA THR A 63 -2.82 0.91 2.72
C THR A 63 -3.79 1.30 1.60
N LEU A 64 -4.13 0.39 0.69
CA LEU A 64 -5.11 0.66 -0.36
C LEU A 64 -6.50 0.94 0.21
N GLU A 65 -6.95 0.17 1.22
CA GLU A 65 -8.19 0.43 1.95
C GLU A 65 -8.18 1.81 2.63
N SER A 66 -7.08 2.18 3.29
CA SER A 66 -6.93 3.49 3.93
C SER A 66 -7.00 4.64 2.93
N ILE A 67 -6.39 4.49 1.75
CA ILE A 67 -6.45 5.49 0.68
C ILE A 67 -7.88 5.62 0.15
N GLU A 68 -8.56 4.50 -0.10
CA GLU A 68 -9.97 4.48 -0.53
C GLU A 68 -10.87 5.22 0.46
N GLN A 69 -10.73 4.93 1.76
CA GLN A 69 -11.49 5.58 2.83
C GLN A 69 -11.19 7.08 2.94
N SER A 70 -10.00 7.52 2.54
CA SER A 70 -9.65 8.94 2.52
C SER A 70 -10.28 9.73 1.37
N GLY A 71 -10.84 9.04 0.37
CA GLY A 71 -11.42 9.65 -0.83
C GLY A 71 -10.37 10.19 -1.83
N LYS A 72 -9.08 9.93 -1.61
CA LYS A 72 -7.99 10.33 -2.50
C LYS A 72 -7.72 9.27 -3.56
N THR A 73 -7.18 9.68 -4.71
CA THR A 73 -6.72 8.74 -5.74
C THR A 73 -5.32 8.23 -5.44
N LEU A 74 -4.97 7.07 -6.00
CA LEU A 74 -3.69 6.39 -5.83
C LEU A 74 -2.80 6.52 -7.06
N VAL A 75 -1.53 6.86 -6.85
CA VAL A 75 -0.46 6.74 -7.85
C VAL A 75 0.54 5.66 -7.40
N PRO A 76 0.51 4.44 -7.95
CA PRO A 76 1.33 3.32 -7.47
C PRO A 76 2.70 3.27 -8.20
N LEU A 77 3.65 4.11 -7.79
CA LEU A 77 5.01 4.12 -8.36
C LEU A 77 5.89 2.98 -7.85
N CYS A 78 5.61 2.48 -6.64
CA CYS A 78 6.31 1.33 -6.11
C CYS A 78 6.04 0.08 -6.98
N PRO A 79 7.08 -0.60 -7.51
CA PRO A 79 6.90 -1.79 -8.34
C PRO A 79 6.14 -2.92 -7.63
N PHE A 80 6.29 -3.04 -6.31
CA PHE A 80 5.60 -4.04 -5.50
C PHE A 80 4.08 -3.78 -5.46
N VAL A 81 3.68 -2.54 -5.15
CA VAL A 81 2.27 -2.11 -5.17
C VAL A 81 1.69 -2.23 -6.58
N PHE A 82 2.43 -1.81 -7.59
CA PHE A 82 2.00 -1.92 -8.99
C PHE A 82 1.75 -3.38 -9.38
N ALA A 83 2.67 -4.29 -9.06
CA ALA A 83 2.52 -5.72 -9.31
C ALA A 83 1.33 -6.31 -8.53
N TYR A 84 1.10 -5.86 -7.30
CA TYR A 84 -0.06 -6.24 -6.50
C TYR A 84 -1.37 -5.86 -7.22
N ILE A 85 -1.51 -4.61 -7.66
CA ILE A 85 -2.71 -4.13 -8.38
C ILE A 85 -2.88 -4.86 -9.72
N LYS A 86 -1.79 -5.23 -10.42
CA LYS A 86 -1.89 -6.07 -11.63
C LYS A 86 -2.52 -7.44 -11.34
N ARG A 87 -2.22 -8.03 -10.17
CA ARG A 87 -2.78 -9.32 -9.74
C ARG A 87 -4.19 -9.17 -9.14
N HIS A 88 -4.52 -8.00 -8.62
CA HIS A 88 -5.80 -7.66 -8.00
C HIS A 88 -6.43 -6.44 -8.69
N PRO A 89 -6.96 -6.61 -9.91
CA PRO A 89 -7.38 -5.50 -10.77
C PRO A 89 -8.56 -4.70 -10.21
N ASP A 90 -9.34 -5.23 -9.26
CA ASP A 90 -10.40 -4.49 -8.55
C ASP A 90 -9.89 -3.21 -7.89
N TRP A 91 -8.62 -3.17 -7.49
CA TRP A 91 -7.99 -1.98 -6.92
C TRP A 91 -7.76 -0.85 -7.93
N LYS A 92 -7.88 -1.10 -9.23
CA LYS A 92 -7.78 -0.04 -10.26
C LYS A 92 -8.83 1.06 -10.08
N ARG A 93 -9.93 0.79 -9.36
CA ARG A 93 -11.00 1.76 -9.08
C ARG A 93 -10.55 3.00 -8.31
N ILE A 94 -9.49 2.88 -7.49
CA ILE A 94 -8.92 4.02 -6.75
C ILE A 94 -7.68 4.60 -7.42
N VAL A 95 -7.17 3.98 -8.49
CA VAL A 95 -5.99 4.46 -9.19
C VAL A 95 -6.34 5.76 -9.92
N ASP A 96 -5.43 6.73 -9.84
CA ASP A 96 -5.58 8.01 -10.51
C ASP A 96 -5.78 7.81 -12.03
N PRO A 97 -6.81 8.41 -12.65
CA PRO A 97 -7.08 8.25 -14.08
C PRO A 97 -5.97 8.81 -14.99
N GLY A 98 -5.13 9.69 -14.46
CA GLY A 98 -3.91 10.19 -15.09
C GLY A 98 -2.78 9.17 -15.11
N PHE A 99 -2.78 8.16 -14.24
CA PHE A 99 -1.73 7.15 -14.18
C PHE A 99 -1.81 6.19 -15.37
N LYS A 100 -0.85 6.30 -16.30
CA LYS A 100 -0.82 5.48 -17.53
C LYS A 100 -0.09 4.14 -17.40
N GLY A 101 0.45 3.81 -16.24
CA GLY A 101 1.27 2.60 -16.04
C GLY A 101 0.53 1.29 -16.34
N PHE A 102 -0.80 1.25 -16.21
CA PHE A 102 -1.60 0.05 -16.52
C PHE A 102 -2.13 0.02 -17.97
N ASN A 103 -1.91 1.07 -18.76
CA ASN A 103 -2.44 1.21 -20.11
C ASN A 103 -1.41 0.86 -21.19
N GLN A 104 -0.21 0.41 -20.81
CA GLN A 104 0.75 -0.14 -21.75
C GLN A 104 0.41 -1.61 -22.00
N ALA A 105 -0.17 -1.85 -23.18
CA ALA A 105 -0.35 -3.16 -23.79
C ALA A 105 0.93 -3.62 -24.48
#